data_AF-A0A0L6WDB9-F1
#
_entry.id   AF-A0A0L6WDB9-F1
#
_cell.length_a   1.000
_cell.length_b   1.000
_cell.length_c   1.000
_cell.angle_alpha   90.00
_cell.angle_beta   90.00
_cell.angle_gamma   90.00
#
_symmetry.space_group_name_H-M   'P 1'
#
loop_
_entity.id
_entity.type
_entity.pdbx_description
1 polymer ?
#
loop_
_entity_poly.entity_id
_entity_poly.type
_entity_poly.pdbx_seq_one_letter_code
_entity_poly.pdbx_strand_id
1 'polypeptide(L)'
;MSQPPHYILFSHSSISAANSGSPSSVLGHPTIQYHYANDSPSVLWPQHPNEHVLVLDYPHSPDESPTVQSLSKDLVVTSLKIEDAPGAAATNVSDSRNDKMYIIETTATDG
;
A
#
# COMPACT_ATOMS: atom_id res chain seq x y z
N MET A 1 -13.94 -10.64 11.17
CA MET A 1 -13.35 -10.53 9.83
C MET A 1 -13.59 -9.12 9.34
N SER A 2 -12.54 -8.30 9.33
CA SER A 2 -12.60 -7.00 8.66
C SER A 2 -12.72 -7.23 7.14
N GLN A 3 -13.36 -6.31 6.43
CA GLN A 3 -13.40 -6.36 4.98
C GLN A 3 -12.02 -6.04 4.42
N PRO A 4 -11.60 -6.72 3.34
CA PRO A 4 -10.30 -6.48 2.75
C PRO A 4 -10.16 -5.00 2.31
N PRO A 5 -8.98 -4.38 2.50
CA PRO A 5 -8.70 -3.03 2.04
C PRO A 5 -9.00 -2.87 0.56
N HIS A 6 -9.85 -1.90 0.18
CA HIS A 6 -10.24 -1.69 -1.21
C HIS A 6 -9.57 -0.47 -1.85
N TYR A 7 -9.48 0.62 -1.08
CA TYR A 7 -8.89 1.88 -1.53
C TYR A 7 -7.45 1.98 -1.04
N ILE A 8 -6.49 1.82 -1.95
CA ILE A 8 -5.06 1.93 -1.64
C ILE A 8 -4.47 3.05 -2.49
N LEU A 9 -3.80 3.99 -1.82
CA LEU A 9 -3.05 5.07 -2.44
C LEU A 9 -1.57 4.90 -2.10
N PHE A 10 -0.74 4.94 -3.12
CA PHE A 10 0.71 4.89 -2.98
C PHE A 10 1.29 6.30 -3.14
N SER A 11 2.13 6.71 -2.21
CA SER A 11 2.83 8.00 -2.20
C SER A 11 4.33 7.73 -2.20
N HIS A 12 5.01 8.10 -3.28
CA HIS A 12 6.43 7.84 -3.46
C HIS A 12 7.24 9.12 -3.46
N SER A 13 8.17 9.23 -2.52
CA SER A 13 9.09 10.36 -2.42
C SER A 13 10.49 9.96 -2.89
N SER A 14 11.04 10.67 -3.87
CA SER A 14 12.44 10.54 -4.28
C SER A 14 13.25 11.69 -3.68
N ILE A 15 14.16 11.40 -2.76
CA ILE A 15 15.17 12.36 -2.30
C ILE A 15 16.41 12.10 -3.15
N SER A 16 16.57 12.85 -4.25
CA SER A 16 17.80 12.74 -5.03
C SER A 16 18.88 13.62 -4.39
N ALA A 17 20.01 13.04 -4.00
CA ALA A 17 21.14 13.77 -3.40
C ALA A 17 21.65 14.95 -4.26
N ALA A 18 21.36 14.94 -5.57
CA ALA A 18 21.74 15.99 -6.52
C ALA A 18 20.82 17.23 -6.50
N ASN A 19 19.64 17.16 -5.89
CA ASN A 19 18.68 18.27 -5.83
C ASN A 19 18.31 18.59 -4.38
N SER A 20 18.87 19.68 -3.84
CA SER A 20 18.55 20.23 -2.51
C SER A 20 17.15 20.89 -2.40
N GLY A 21 16.24 20.56 -3.32
CA GLY A 21 14.87 21.10 -3.37
C GLY A 21 13.89 20.34 -2.47
N SER A 22 12.64 20.83 -2.37
CA SER A 22 11.58 20.10 -1.65
C SER A 22 11.36 18.71 -2.25
N PRO A 23 11.11 17.68 -1.42
CA PRO A 23 10.84 16.33 -1.91
C PRO A 23 9.59 16.36 -2.82
N SER A 24 9.73 15.87 -4.05
CA SER A 24 8.58 15.61 -4.91
C SER A 24 7.96 14.27 -4.51
N SER A 25 6.68 14.27 -4.14
CA SER A 25 5.92 13.03 -3.97
C SER A 25 5.06 12.75 -5.20
N VAL A 26 5.15 11.52 -5.71
CA VAL A 26 4.31 10.99 -6.78
C VAL A 26 3.21 10.13 -6.17
N LEU A 27 1.96 10.43 -6.50
CA LEU A 27 0.82 9.61 -6.12
C LEU A 27 0.52 8.60 -7.23
N GLY A 28 0.28 7.34 -6.85
CA GLY A 28 -0.02 6.25 -7.77
C GLY A 28 -1.02 5.25 -7.22
N HIS A 29 -1.59 4.47 -8.12
CA HIS A 29 -2.44 3.33 -7.78
C HIS A 29 -1.66 2.02 -7.99
N PRO A 30 -1.47 1.21 -6.95
CA PRO A 30 -0.86 -0.10 -7.12
C PRO A 30 -1.84 -1.08 -7.76
N THR A 31 -1.30 -2.16 -8.33
CA THR A 31 -2.12 -3.35 -8.62
C THR A 31 -2.32 -4.09 -7.30
N ILE A 32 -3.57 -4.31 -6.91
CA ILE A 32 -3.92 -4.96 -5.63
C ILE A 32 -4.13 -6.45 -5.88
N GLN A 33 -3.41 -7.29 -5.12
CA GLN A 33 -3.60 -8.73 -5.11
C GLN A 33 -3.90 -9.17 -3.67
N TYR A 34 -4.97 -9.93 -3.48
CA TYR A 34 -5.35 -10.48 -2.18
C TYR A 34 -4.80 -11.89 -2.07
N HIS A 35 -4.04 -12.14 -1.01
CA HIS A 35 -3.51 -13.45 -0.67
C HIS A 35 -4.12 -13.93 0.64
N TYR A 36 -4.46 -15.21 0.69
CA TYR A 36 -5.00 -15.87 1.87
C TYR A 36 -4.00 -16.89 2.42
N ALA A 37 -4.21 -17.34 3.66
CA ALA A 37 -3.27 -18.23 4.36
C ALA A 37 -3.01 -19.59 3.65
N ASN A 38 -3.88 -19.97 2.71
CA ASN A 38 -3.74 -21.19 1.91
C ASN A 38 -3.02 -20.99 0.57
N ASP A 39 -2.62 -19.76 0.23
CA ASP A 39 -1.92 -19.47 -1.02
C ASP A 39 -0.42 -19.76 -0.89
N SER A 40 0.22 -20.10 -2.01
CA SER A 40 1.66 -20.37 -2.01
C SER A 40 2.46 -19.07 -1.81
N PRO A 41 3.47 -19.05 -0.93
CA PRO A 41 4.32 -17.88 -0.70
C PRO A 41 5.14 -17.51 -1.95
N SER A 42 5.28 -18.41 -2.91
CA SER A 42 5.96 -18.16 -4.18
C SER A 42 5.27 -17.10 -5.05
N VAL A 43 3.99 -16.81 -4.80
CA VAL A 43 3.24 -15.81 -5.59
C VAL A 43 3.61 -14.38 -5.20
N LEU A 44 4.16 -14.16 -4.00
CA LEU A 44 4.54 -12.84 -3.50
C LEU A 44 5.88 -12.31 -4.07
N TRP A 45 6.56 -13.10 -4.91
CA TRP A 45 7.84 -12.71 -5.47
C TRP A 45 7.65 -11.81 -6.71
N PRO A 46 8.46 -10.75 -6.85
CA PRO A 46 8.51 -9.96 -8.07
C PRO A 46 8.70 -10.86 -9.30
N GLN A 47 7.80 -10.73 -10.28
CA GLN A 47 7.83 -11.52 -11.52
C GLN A 47 8.68 -10.82 -12.60
N HIS A 48 8.83 -9.50 -12.52
CA HIS A 48 9.55 -8.71 -13.50
C HIS A 48 10.74 -7.93 -12.89
N PRO A 49 11.78 -7.66 -13.69
CA PRO A 49 12.77 -6.63 -13.32
C PRO A 49 12.05 -5.31 -13.05
N ASN A 50 12.44 -4.61 -11.98
CA ASN A 50 11.87 -3.33 -11.55
C ASN A 50 10.44 -3.39 -10.99
N GLU A 51 9.93 -4.58 -10.68
CA GLU A 51 8.68 -4.71 -9.94
C GLU A 51 8.92 -4.48 -8.44
N HIS A 52 8.14 -3.57 -7.86
CA HIS A 52 8.16 -3.29 -6.43
C HIS A 52 6.95 -3.93 -5.76
N VAL A 53 7.22 -4.81 -4.80
CA VAL A 53 6.18 -5.52 -4.06
C VAL A 53 6.09 -4.95 -2.65
N LEU A 54 4.88 -4.56 -2.26
CA LEU A 54 4.52 -4.12 -0.93
C LEU A 54 3.47 -5.08 -0.38
N VAL A 55 3.66 -5.55 0.84
CA VAL A 55 2.74 -6.45 1.53
C VAL A 55 2.00 -5.65 2.60
N LEU A 56 0.68 -5.54 2.45
CA LEU A 56 -0.21 -4.96 3.45
C LEU A 56 -0.90 -6.10 4.20
N ASP A 57 -0.43 -6.34 5.43
CA ASP A 57 -1.11 -7.23 6.36
C ASP A 57 -2.24 -6.46 7.01
N TYR A 58 -3.47 -6.85 6.71
CA TYR A 58 -4.65 -6.27 7.33
C TYR A 58 -5.20 -7.20 8.41
N PRO A 59 -5.62 -6.64 9.55
CA PRO A 59 -5.95 -7.39 10.74
C PRO A 59 -7.27 -8.15 10.59
N HIS A 60 -7.34 -9.36 11.14
CA HIS A 60 -8.59 -10.14 11.18
C HIS A 60 -9.53 -9.69 12.31
N SER A 61 -8.99 -8.92 13.26
CA SER A 61 -9.65 -8.38 14.45
C SER A 61 -9.64 -6.84 14.45
N PRO A 62 -10.63 -6.19 15.07
CA PRO A 62 -10.69 -4.72 15.10
C PRO A 62 -9.62 -4.07 16.00
N ASP A 63 -8.96 -4.83 16.87
CA ASP A 63 -7.99 -4.32 17.85
C ASP A 63 -6.53 -4.32 17.33
N GLU A 64 -6.29 -4.98 16.19
CA GLU A 64 -4.97 -5.05 15.57
C GLU A 64 -4.84 -3.96 14.51
N SER A 65 -3.66 -3.35 14.41
CA SER A 65 -3.38 -2.31 13.40
C SER A 65 -2.76 -2.96 12.16
N PRO A 66 -3.17 -2.54 10.95
CA PRO A 66 -2.56 -3.04 9.73
C PRO A 66 -1.09 -2.62 9.66
N THR A 67 -0.27 -3.46 9.02
CA THR A 67 1.15 -3.20 8.81
C THR A 67 1.50 -3.32 7.34
N VAL A 68 2.47 -2.52 6.89
CA VAL A 68 2.98 -2.61 5.52
C VAL A 68 4.48 -2.88 5.54
N GLN A 69 4.90 -3.81 4.70
CA GLN A 69 6.31 -4.16 4.49
C GLN A 69 6.66 -4.03 3.02
N SER A 70 7.89 -3.60 2.73
CA SER A 70 8.43 -3.64 1.37
C SER A 70 9.26 -4.90 1.18
N LEU A 71 9.04 -5.61 0.07
CA LEU A 71 9.90 -6.70 -0.40
C LEU A 71 10.86 -6.24 -1.51
N SER A 72 10.89 -4.93 -1.77
CA SER A 72 11.70 -4.31 -2.82
C SER A 72 13.10 -3.98 -2.30
N LYS A 73 14.10 -3.96 -3.18
CA LYS A 73 15.49 -3.67 -2.81
C LYS A 73 15.77 -2.17 -2.63
N ASP A 74 15.05 -1.35 -3.37
CA ASP A 74 15.30 0.07 -3.62
C ASP A 74 14.13 0.96 -3.18
N LEU A 75 13.11 0.36 -2.55
CA LEU A 75 11.92 1.05 -2.07
C LEU A 75 11.65 0.65 -0.63
N VAL A 76 11.56 1.62 0.27
CA VAL A 76 11.22 1.39 1.67
C VAL A 76 9.93 2.09 2.05
N VAL A 77 9.17 1.46 2.95
CA VAL A 77 7.94 2.01 3.50
C VAL A 77 8.28 2.89 4.69
N THR A 78 7.83 4.13 4.66
CA THR A 78 8.09 5.13 5.71
C THR A 78 6.88 5.31 6.62
N SER A 79 5.66 5.18 6.08
CA SER A 79 4.44 5.28 6.87
C SER A 79 3.24 4.58 6.24
N LEU A 80 2.25 4.27 7.08
CA LEU A 80 0.91 3.85 6.69
C LEU A 80 -0.10 4.77 7.39
N LYS A 81 -1.01 5.35 6.62
CA LYS A 81 -2.13 6.15 7.14
C LYS A 81 -3.45 5.54 6.69
N ILE A 82 -4.46 5.67 7.55
CA ILE A 82 -5.80 5.16 7.28
C ILE A 82 -6.78 6.32 7.44
N GLU A 83 -7.48 6.64 6.37
CA GLU A 83 -8.44 7.75 6.30
C GLU A 83 -9.76 7.27 5.71
N ASP A 84 -10.81 8.09 5.77
CA ASP A 84 -12.05 7.80 5.06
C ASP A 84 -11.85 8.01 3.56
N ALA A 85 -12.24 7.02 2.75
CA ALA A 85 -12.07 7.11 1.31
C ALA A 85 -13.01 8.17 0.72
N PRO A 86 -12.49 9.17 -0.01
CA PRO A 86 -13.32 10.17 -0.67
C PRO A 86 -14.30 9.51 -1.64
N GLY A 87 -15.60 9.77 -1.48
CA GLY A 87 -16.65 9.24 -2.35
C GLY A 87 -17.20 7.86 -1.96
N ALA A 88 -16.64 7.17 -0.95
CA ALA A 88 -17.19 5.91 -0.46
C ALA A 88 -18.65 6.07 0.03
N ALA A 89 -18.92 7.15 0.78
CA ALA A 89 -20.25 7.48 1.28
C ALA A 89 -21.31 7.79 0.20
N ALA A 90 -20.90 8.07 -1.05
CA ALA A 90 -21.83 8.32 -2.16
C ALA A 90 -22.38 7.01 -2.78
N THR A 91 -21.74 5.88 -2.49
CA THR A 91 -22.07 4.59 -3.07
C THR A 91 -23.17 3.94 -2.23
N ASN A 92 -24.44 4.29 -2.49
CA ASN A 92 -25.62 3.57 -1.96
C ASN A 92 -25.79 2.17 -2.58
N VAL A 93 -24.70 1.51 -2.93
CA VAL A 93 -24.72 0.16 -3.48
C VAL A 93 -24.34 -0.76 -2.33
N SER A 94 -25.20 -1.74 -2.11
CA SER A 94 -25.18 -2.83 -1.14
C SER A 94 -23.91 -3.70 -1.10
N ASP A 95 -22.77 -3.20 -1.57
CA ASP A 95 -21.50 -3.88 -1.52
C ASP A 95 -20.79 -3.46 -0.24
N SER A 96 -20.74 -4.38 0.71
CA SER A 96 -20.05 -4.25 1.97
C SER A 96 -18.53 -4.21 1.72
N ARG A 97 -18.03 -3.10 1.18
CA ARG A 97 -16.61 -2.84 0.92
C ARG A 97 -16.04 -1.96 2.02
N ASN A 98 -14.75 -2.10 2.26
CA ASN A 98 -14.06 -1.29 3.24
C ASN A 98 -13.96 0.16 2.74
N ASP A 99 -14.68 1.06 3.40
CA ASP A 99 -14.72 2.50 3.09
C ASP A 99 -13.46 3.27 3.53
N LYS A 100 -12.45 2.58 4.08
CA LYS A 100 -11.18 3.18 4.46
C LYS A 100 -10.20 3.20 3.28
N MET A 101 -9.51 4.33 3.17
CA MET A 101 -8.36 4.51 2.29
C MET A 101 -7.06 4.27 3.07
N TYR A 102 -6.21 3.42 2.52
CA TYR A 102 -4.90 3.09 3.04
C TYR A 102 -3.86 3.85 2.20
N ILE A 103 -3.18 4.80 2.82
CA ILE A 103 -2.16 5.63 2.17
C ILE A 103 -0.81 5.09 2.61
N ILE A 104 -0.06 4.53 1.67
CA ILE A 104 1.26 3.96 1.90
C ILE A 104 2.30 4.97 1.41
N GLU A 105 3.10 5.49 2.34
CA GLU A 105 4.21 6.38 2.02
C GLU A 105 5.50 5.58 1.89
N THR A 106 6.22 5.85 0.82
CA THR A 106 7.49 5.20 0.51
C THR A 106 8.55 6.21 0.09
N THR A 107 9.80 5.78 0.21
CA THR A 107 10.93 6.52 -0.34
C THR A 107 11.90 5.59 -1.05
N ALA A 108 12.59 6.13 -2.05
CA ALA A 108 13.69 5.43 -2.71
C ALA A 108 14.88 5.35 -1.77
N THR A 109 15.55 4.21 -1.72
CA THR A 109 16.87 4.10 -1.09
C THR A 109 17.92 4.15 -2.18
N ASP A 110 18.71 5.22 -2.22
CA ASP A 110 19.94 5.25 -3.00
C ASP A 110 20.84 4.15 -2.44
N GLY A 111 21.06 3.09 -3.24
CA GLY A 111 21.91 1.95 -2.88
C GLY A 111 23.40 2.27 -2.95
#